data_AF-A0A7Y0S9S4-F1
#
_entry.id   AF-A0A7Y0S9S4-F1
#
_cell.length_a   1.000
_cell.length_b   1.000
_cell.length_c   1.000
_cell.angle_alpha   90.00
_cell.angle_beta   90.00
_cell.angle_gamma   90.00
#
_symmetry.space_group_name_H-M   'P 1'
#
loop_
_entity.id
_entity.type
_entity.pdbx_description
1 polymer ?
#
loop_
_entity_poly.entity_id
_entity_poly.type
_entity_poly.pdbx_seq_one_letter_code
_entity_poly.pdbx_strand_id
1 'polypeptide(L)'
;IRGINTKFGVEAVLLNHKGLKRVEFIGEADRAIFAAFAFDIVYREMNESTGQFRNSFAGTGTSSQEVTRRVNSFVSGWVEGAIEKLPIISPDEESANKINDYIDKEFQNIDRET
;
A
#
# COMPACT_ATOMS: atom_id res chain seq x y z
N ILE A 1 -2.09 -5.04 4.62
CA ILE A 1 -3.52 -4.66 4.70
C ILE A 1 -3.85 -4.04 6.06
N ARG A 2 -3.79 -4.76 7.19
CA ARG A 2 -4.13 -4.18 8.52
C ARG A 2 -3.38 -2.89 8.88
N GLY A 3 -2.09 -2.78 8.53
CA GLY A 3 -1.34 -1.54 8.75
C GLY A 3 -1.84 -0.34 7.95
N ILE A 4 -2.39 -0.56 6.74
CA ILE A 4 -2.97 0.50 5.91
C ILE A 4 -4.30 0.96 6.52
N ASN A 5 -5.13 0.04 7.03
CA ASN A 5 -6.37 0.41 7.74
C ASN A 5 -6.08 1.40 8.88
N THR A 6 -5.08 1.09 9.71
CA THR A 6 -4.69 1.96 10.84
C THR A 6 -4.12 3.30 10.38
N LYS A 7 -3.20 3.29 9.40
CA LYS A 7 -2.53 4.52 8.93
C LYS A 7 -3.49 5.53 8.31
N PHE A 8 -4.52 5.06 7.62
CA PHE A 8 -5.45 5.92 6.88
C PHE A 8 -6.86 5.99 7.49
N GLY A 9 -7.16 5.25 8.56
CA GLY A 9 -8.49 5.27 9.17
C GLY A 9 -9.59 4.75 8.23
N VAL A 10 -9.30 3.67 7.50
CA VAL A 10 -10.20 3.05 6.51
C VAL A 10 -10.31 1.55 6.77
N GLU A 11 -11.33 0.91 6.19
CA GLU A 11 -11.47 -0.55 6.21
C GLU A 11 -11.20 -1.13 4.82
N ALA A 12 -10.16 -1.96 4.72
CA ALA A 12 -9.85 -2.68 3.49
C ALA A 12 -10.66 -3.97 3.34
N VAL A 13 -11.37 -4.09 2.23
CA VAL A 13 -12.17 -5.27 1.87
C VAL A 13 -11.56 -5.95 0.66
N LEU A 14 -11.28 -7.25 0.79
CA LEU A 14 -10.85 -8.08 -0.32
C LEU A 14 -12.08 -8.63 -1.04
N LEU A 15 -12.33 -8.14 -2.25
CA LEU A 15 -13.38 -8.61 -3.13
C LEU A 15 -12.84 -9.60 -4.15
N ASN A 16 -13.67 -10.57 -4.51
CA ASN A 16 -13.41 -11.45 -5.63
C ASN A 16 -14.36 -11.06 -6.76
N HIS A 17 -13.83 -10.39 -7.78
CA HIS A 17 -14.61 -9.94 -8.93
C HIS A 17 -14.14 -10.69 -10.18
N LYS A 18 -14.99 -11.56 -10.74
CA LYS A 18 -14.70 -12.34 -11.96
C LYS A 18 -13.39 -13.16 -11.87
N GLY A 19 -13.08 -13.70 -10.70
CA GLY A 19 -11.86 -14.49 -10.45
C GLY A 19 -10.62 -13.65 -10.15
N LEU A 20 -10.70 -12.32 -10.21
CA LEU A 20 -9.63 -11.41 -9.80
C LEU A 20 -9.87 -10.96 -8.37
N LYS A 21 -8.82 -11.05 -7.54
CA LYS A 21 -8.82 -10.48 -6.20
C LYS A 21 -8.57 -8.97 -6.30
N ARG A 22 -9.51 -8.17 -5.83
CA ARG A 22 -9.41 -6.71 -5.74
C ARG A 22 -9.47 -6.30 -4.27
N VAL A 23 -8.68 -5.31 -3.89
CA VAL A 23 -8.83 -4.65 -2.58
C VAL A 23 -9.59 -3.34 -2.81
N GLU A 24 -10.63 -3.11 -2.02
CA GLU A 24 -11.33 -1.83 -1.94
C GLU A 24 -11.20 -1.27 -0.54
N PHE A 25 -11.15 0.06 -0.40
CA PHE A 25 -11.02 0.75 0.87
C PHE A 25 -12.30 1.52 1.15
N ILE A 26 -12.93 1.24 2.28
CA ILE A 26 -14.18 1.86 2.73
C ILE A 26 -13.86 2.86 3.84
N GLY A 27 -14.25 4.11 3.66
CA GLY A 27 -14.02 5.19 4.63
C GLY A 27 -14.34 6.55 4.01
N GLU A 28 -13.87 7.61 4.63
CA GLU A 28 -13.90 8.95 4.05
C GLU A 28 -13.22 8.95 2.67
N ALA A 29 -13.85 9.60 1.69
CA ALA A 29 -13.48 9.47 0.27
C ALA A 29 -11.99 9.72 0.03
N ASP A 30 -11.45 10.82 0.56
CA ASP A 30 -10.04 11.18 0.37
C ASP A 30 -9.10 10.17 1.02
N ARG A 31 -9.43 9.67 2.22
CA ARG A 31 -8.63 8.66 2.92
C ARG A 31 -8.65 7.32 2.22
N ALA A 32 -9.80 6.94 1.65
CA ALA A 32 -9.92 5.74 0.84
C ALA A 32 -9.06 5.83 -0.44
N ILE A 33 -9.02 7.01 -1.08
CA ILE A 33 -8.16 7.27 -2.25
C ILE A 33 -6.68 7.17 -1.84
N PHE A 34 -6.26 7.82 -0.76
CA PHE A 34 -4.87 7.75 -0.28
C PHE A 34 -4.47 6.33 0.13
N ALA A 35 -5.36 5.60 0.81
CA ALA A 35 -5.11 4.21 1.18
C ALA A 35 -4.96 3.30 -0.04
N ALA A 36 -5.80 3.50 -1.07
CA ALA A 36 -5.70 2.77 -2.32
C ALA A 36 -4.39 3.06 -3.05
N PHE A 37 -4.00 4.34 -3.15
CA PHE A 37 -2.73 4.73 -3.77
C PHE A 37 -1.52 4.17 -3.02
N ALA A 38 -1.51 4.28 -1.69
CA ALA A 38 -0.46 3.72 -0.85
C ALA A 38 -0.37 2.18 -1.00
N PHE A 39 -1.52 1.51 -1.07
CA PHE A 39 -1.58 0.07 -1.33
C PHE A 39 -0.97 -0.30 -2.68
N ASP A 40 -1.32 0.42 -3.75
CA ASP A 40 -0.82 0.14 -5.10
C ASP A 40 0.70 0.29 -5.18
N ILE A 41 1.26 1.34 -4.59
CA ILE A 41 2.71 1.53 -4.52
C ILE A 41 3.34 0.39 -3.72
N VAL A 42 2.90 0.17 -2.48
CA VAL A 42 3.49 -0.85 -1.60
C VAL A 42 3.43 -2.23 -2.26
N TYR A 43 2.32 -2.58 -2.90
CA TYR A 43 2.14 -3.86 -3.57
C TYR A 43 3.08 -4.02 -4.78
N ARG A 44 3.21 -3.00 -5.62
CA ARG A 44 4.10 -3.00 -6.78
C ARG A 44 5.56 -3.13 -6.36
N GLU A 45 6.01 -2.26 -5.47
CA GLU A 45 7.39 -2.23 -4.99
C GLU A 45 7.76 -3.52 -4.23
N MET A 46 6.81 -4.08 -3.46
CA MET A 46 6.97 -5.37 -2.80
C MET A 46 7.19 -6.48 -3.82
N ASN A 47 6.36 -6.56 -4.86
CA ASN A 47 6.47 -7.60 -5.88
C ASN A 47 7.80 -7.51 -6.63
N GLU A 48 8.23 -6.30 -7.00
CA GLU A 48 9.53 -6.08 -7.65
C GLU A 48 10.69 -6.49 -6.74
N SER A 49 10.74 -5.96 -5.52
CA SER A 49 11.80 -6.23 -4.55
C SER A 49 11.89 -7.72 -4.21
N THR A 50 10.73 -8.39 -4.08
CA THR A 50 10.64 -9.83 -3.81
C THR A 50 11.15 -10.65 -4.99
N GLY A 51 10.82 -10.23 -6.22
CA GLY A 51 11.33 -10.86 -7.44
C GLY A 51 12.84 -10.75 -7.55
N GLN A 52 13.39 -9.55 -7.34
CA GLN A 52 14.84 -9.30 -7.33
C GLN A 52 15.54 -10.13 -6.25
N PHE A 53 15.02 -10.14 -5.02
CA PHE A 53 15.59 -10.91 -3.92
C PHE A 53 15.59 -12.42 -4.21
N ARG A 54 14.48 -12.95 -4.75
CA ARG A 54 14.41 -14.37 -5.17
C ARG A 54 15.42 -14.67 -6.28
N ASN A 55 15.52 -13.80 -7.28
CA ASN A 55 16.42 -13.98 -8.41
C ASN A 55 17.90 -13.92 -8.01
N SER A 56 18.24 -13.27 -6.89
CA SER A 56 19.60 -13.29 -6.34
C SER A 56 20.11 -14.69 -5.99
N PHE A 57 19.21 -15.66 -5.79
CA PHE A 57 19.57 -17.07 -5.53
C PHE A 57 19.76 -17.91 -6.79
N ALA A 58 19.44 -17.40 -7.97
CA ALA A 58 19.62 -18.14 -9.23
C ALA A 58 21.10 -18.49 -9.44
N GLY A 59 21.40 -19.76 -9.72
CA GLY A 59 22.77 -20.24 -9.92
C GLY A 59 23.60 -20.41 -8.65
N THR A 60 23.07 -20.12 -7.46
CA THR A 60 23.82 -20.27 -6.18
C THR A 60 23.86 -21.70 -5.64
N GLY A 61 23.04 -22.61 -6.19
CA GLY A 61 22.86 -23.97 -5.65
C GLY A 61 21.98 -24.04 -4.39
N THR A 62 21.40 -22.92 -3.94
CA THR A 62 20.48 -22.89 -2.79
C THR A 62 19.22 -23.70 -3.09
N SER A 63 18.80 -24.56 -2.15
CA SER A 63 17.60 -25.39 -2.32
C SER A 63 16.34 -24.55 -2.41
N SER A 64 15.34 -25.02 -3.16
CA SER A 64 14.07 -24.30 -3.33
C SER A 64 13.38 -24.01 -1.99
N GLN A 65 13.43 -24.96 -1.05
CA GLN A 65 12.87 -24.80 0.29
C GLN A 65 13.55 -23.67 1.08
N GLU A 66 14.87 -23.56 0.99
CA GLU A 66 15.63 -22.51 1.67
C GLU A 66 15.38 -21.14 1.01
N VAL A 67 15.28 -21.08 -0.32
CA VAL A 67 14.88 -19.86 -1.05
C VAL A 67 13.50 -19.40 -0.59
N THR A 68 12.51 -20.29 -0.52
CA THR A 68 11.16 -19.95 -0.04
C THR A 68 11.18 -19.41 1.39
N ARG A 69 11.94 -20.03 2.30
CA ARG A 69 12.08 -19.57 3.68
C ARG A 69 12.65 -18.16 3.74
N ARG A 70 13.75 -17.89 3.03
CA ARG A 70 14.40 -16.58 2.98
C ARG A 70 13.51 -15.51 2.37
N VAL A 71 12.85 -15.82 1.25
CA VAL A 71 11.92 -14.91 0.58
C VAL A 71 10.77 -14.53 1.52
N ASN A 72 10.19 -15.49 2.25
CA ASN A 72 9.11 -15.18 3.20
C ASN A 72 9.57 -14.25 4.33
N SER A 73 10.77 -14.47 4.87
CA SER A 73 11.35 -13.59 5.90
C SER A 73 11.64 -12.19 5.34
N PHE A 74 12.18 -12.10 4.12
CA PHE A 74 12.43 -10.83 3.44
C PHE A 74 11.12 -10.05 3.22
N VAL A 75 10.10 -10.69 2.64
CA VAL A 75 8.80 -10.06 2.39
C VAL A 75 8.20 -9.51 3.68
N SER A 76 8.26 -10.29 4.77
CA SER A 76 7.70 -9.88 6.05
C SER A 76 8.35 -8.60 6.58
N GLY A 77 9.69 -8.57 6.65
CA GLY A 77 10.43 -7.40 7.13
C GLY A 77 10.33 -6.19 6.18
N TRP A 78 10.30 -6.44 4.87
CA TRP A 78 10.13 -5.38 3.87
C TRP A 78 8.77 -4.70 4.01
N VAL A 79 7.69 -5.49 4.12
CA VAL A 79 6.32 -4.95 4.27
C VAL A 79 6.16 -4.18 5.57
N GLU A 80 6.72 -4.68 6.67
CA GLU A 80 6.74 -3.99 7.96
C GLU A 80 7.41 -2.60 7.84
N GLY A 81 8.64 -2.56 7.33
CA GLY A 81 9.37 -1.31 7.14
C GLY A 81 8.72 -0.35 6.13
N ALA A 82 8.01 -0.87 5.12
CA ALA A 82 7.24 -0.06 4.18
C ALA A 82 6.03 0.59 4.88
N ILE A 83 5.29 -0.18 5.67
CA ILE A 83 4.11 0.32 6.41
C ILE A 83 4.52 1.35 7.45
N GLU A 84 5.63 1.17 8.16
CA GLU A 84 6.11 2.13 9.16
C GLU A 84 6.32 3.53 8.57
N LYS A 85 6.86 3.58 7.35
CA LYS A 85 7.16 4.82 6.61
C LYS A 85 5.94 5.49 6.00
N LEU A 86 4.79 4.82 5.94
CA LEU A 86 3.56 5.45 5.45
C LEU A 86 3.12 6.57 6.39
N PRO A 87 2.61 7.69 5.83
CA PRO A 87 2.07 8.78 6.63
C PRO A 87 0.89 8.29 7.48
N ILE A 88 0.72 8.89 8.65
CA ILE A 88 -0.48 8.72 9.47
C ILE A 88 -1.44 9.83 9.04
N ILE A 89 -2.56 9.44 8.43
CA ILE A 89 -3.62 10.32 7.93
C ILE A 89 -4.93 10.10 8.71
N SER A 90 -4.93 9.19 9.69
CA SER A 90 -6.00 9.08 10.68
C SER A 90 -6.19 10.42 11.42
N PRO A 91 -7.43 10.85 11.70
CA PRO A 91 -7.72 12.25 11.99
C PRO A 91 -7.08 12.78 13.27
N ASP A 92 -6.36 13.89 13.14
CA ASP A 92 -6.51 15.09 13.97
C ASP A 92 -6.94 16.29 13.08
N GLU A 93 -7.56 17.32 13.65
CA GLU A 93 -8.18 18.44 12.90
C GLU A 93 -7.19 19.19 11.98
N GLU A 94 -5.91 19.24 12.35
CA GLU A 94 -4.86 19.92 11.59
C GLU A 94 -4.51 19.18 10.29
N SER A 95 -4.55 17.85 10.31
CA SER A 95 -4.26 17.01 9.15
C SER A 95 -5.33 17.12 8.08
N ALA A 96 -6.61 17.31 8.47
CA ALA A 96 -7.70 17.56 7.54
C ALA A 96 -7.48 18.84 6.71
N ASN A 97 -6.98 19.91 7.34
CA ASN A 97 -6.71 21.19 6.67
C ASN A 97 -5.54 21.09 5.68
N LYS A 98 -4.43 20.42 6.06
CA LYS A 98 -3.28 20.23 5.17
C LYS A 98 -3.60 19.37 3.94
N ILE A 99 -4.55 18.45 4.07
CA ILE A 99 -5.03 17.61 2.97
C ILE A 99 -5.89 18.43 2.02
N ASN A 100 -6.80 19.27 2.53
CA ASN A 100 -7.56 20.21 1.72
C ASN A 100 -6.63 21.15 0.95
N ASP A 101 -5.61 21.70 1.60
CA ASP A 101 -4.62 22.58 0.95
C ASP A 101 -3.82 21.85 -0.17
N TYR A 102 -3.50 20.57 0.04
CA TYR A 102 -2.83 19.75 -0.97
C TYR A 102 -3.75 19.43 -2.15
N ILE A 103 -5.03 19.12 -1.89
CA ILE A 103 -6.04 18.86 -2.91
C ILE A 103 -6.30 20.13 -3.73
N ASP A 104 -6.47 21.28 -3.08
CA ASP A 104 -6.70 22.55 -3.77
C ASP A 104 -5.49 22.95 -4.65
N LYS A 105 -4.28 22.59 -4.22
CA LYS A 105 -3.05 22.82 -4.97
C LYS A 105 -2.88 21.90 -6.18
N GLU A 106 -3.17 20.60 -6.04
CA GLU A 106 -2.97 19.62 -7.11
C GLU A 106 -4.13 19.55 -8.10
N PHE A 107 -5.35 19.95 -7.67
CA PHE A 107 -6.58 19.87 -8.48
C PHE A 107 -7.15 21.23 -8.88
N GLN A 108 -6.37 22.32 -8.75
CA GLN A 108 -6.77 23.69 -9.06
C GLN A 108 -7.30 23.90 -10.50
N ASN A 109 -7.05 22.96 -11.43
CA ASN A 109 -7.45 23.02 -12.85
C ASN A 109 -8.45 21.95 -13.28
N ILE A 110 -9.09 21.23 -12.34
CA ILE A 110 -10.12 20.25 -12.68
C ILE A 110 -11.45 20.77 -12.15
N ASP A 111 -12.26 21.32 -13.06
CA ASP A 111 -13.63 21.79 -12.77
C ASP A 111 -14.42 20.64 -12.12
N ARG A 112 -14.85 20.87 -10.88
CA ARG A 112 -15.78 19.98 -10.17
C ARG A 112 -17.20 20.47 -10.47
N GLU A 113 -17.87 19.86 -11.44
CA GLU A 113 -19.32 20.03 -11.57
C GLU A 113 -19.98 19.49 -10.30
N THR A 114 -20.75 20.35 -9.64
CA THR A 114 -21.39 20.14 -8.33
C THR A 114 -22.69 19.38 -8.46
#